data_AF-A0A2T9YAL0-F1
#
_entry.id   AF-A0A2T9YAL0-F1
#
_cell.length_a   1.000
_cell.length_b   1.000
_cell.length_c   1.000
_cell.angle_alpha   90.00
_cell.angle_beta   90.00
_cell.angle_gamma   90.00
#
_symmetry.space_group_name_H-M   'P 1'
#
loop_
_entity.id
_entity.type
_entity.pdbx_description
1 polymer ?
#
loop_
_entity_poly.entity_id
_entity_poly.type
_entity_poly.pdbx_seq_one_letter_code
_entity_poly.pdbx_strand_id
1 'polypeptide(L)' 'MMRAESFVILRRVPVPGYDISFLVTNFQTETMYKDKLVDFIIEFMEEVDKEISEMKLSLNARARIVAESYLNQFV' A
#
# COMPACT_ATOMS: atom_id res chain seq x y z
N MET A 1 2.45 3.63 11.23
CA MET A 1 1.27 3.32 10.38
C MET A 1 0.01 3.27 11.23
N MET A 2 -1.03 4.04 10.88
CA MET A 2 -2.30 4.12 11.62
C MET A 2 -3.14 2.82 11.61
N ARG A 3 -2.82 1.83 10.75
CA ARG A 3 -3.57 0.56 10.60
C ARG A 3 -2.81 -0.71 11.03
N ALA A 4 -1.66 -0.56 11.69
CA ALA A 4 -0.86 -1.72 12.12
C ALA A 4 -1.58 -2.61 13.17
N GLU A 5 -2.69 -2.14 13.75
CA GLU A 5 -3.52 -2.96 14.64
C GLU A 5 -4.41 -3.95 13.89
N SER A 6 -4.82 -3.63 12.65
CA SER A 6 -5.57 -4.55 11.78
C SER A 6 -4.67 -5.59 11.11
N PHE A 7 -3.37 -5.30 11.01
CA PHE A 7 -2.37 -6.17 10.40
C PHE A 7 -1.35 -6.63 11.43
N VAL A 8 -1.60 -7.81 12.00
CA VAL A 8 -0.88 -8.39 13.16
C VAL A 8 0.62 -8.60 12.92
N ILE A 9 1.07 -8.57 11.66
CA ILE A 9 2.49 -8.75 11.28
C ILE A 9 3.18 -7.47 10.81
N LEU A 10 2.49 -6.32 10.76
CA LEU A 10 3.11 -5.06 10.35
C LEU A 10 3.83 -4.38 11.52
N ARG A 11 5.07 -3.93 11.27
CA ARG A 11 5.80 -3.10 12.23
C ARG A 11 5.22 -1.69 12.21
N ARG A 12 4.92 -1.14 13.39
CA ARG A 12 4.34 0.22 13.54
C ARG A 12 5.19 1.32 12.91
N VAL A 13 6.51 1.14 12.98
CA VAL A 13 7.53 2.01 12.40
C VAL A 13 8.41 1.12 11.52
N PRO A 14 8.78 1.51 10.29
CA PRO A 14 9.70 0.74 9.47
C PRO A 14 11.15 0.85 9.99
N VAL A 15 12.02 -0.05 9.55
CA VAL A 15 13.47 0.05 9.80
C VAL A 15 14.01 1.27 9.04
N PRO A 16 15.01 2.01 9.56
CA PRO A 16 15.58 3.15 8.85
C PRO A 16 16.05 2.78 7.43
N GLY A 17 15.69 3.60 6.44
CA GLY A 17 16.01 3.35 5.04
C GLY A 17 15.00 2.48 4.28
N TYR A 18 13.90 2.05 4.92
CA TYR A 18 12.84 1.27 4.32
C TYR A 18 11.47 1.94 4.52
N ASP A 19 10.57 1.79 3.56
CA ASP A 19 9.21 2.36 3.62
C ASP A 19 8.26 1.51 4.47
N ILE A 20 8.46 0.19 4.47
CA ILE A 20 7.65 -0.77 5.21
C ILE A 20 8.51 -1.86 5.84
N SER A 21 8.04 -2.45 6.94
CA SER A 21 8.70 -3.58 7.58
C SER A 21 7.68 -4.52 8.20
N PHE A 22 7.90 -5.81 8.03
CA PHE A 22 7.13 -6.86 8.69
C PHE A 22 7.88 -7.35 9.94
N LEU A 23 7.13 -7.66 10.99
CA LEU A 23 7.64 -8.32 12.19
C LEU A 23 6.83 -9.59 12.42
N VAL A 24 7.47 -10.73 12.15
CA VAL A 24 6.88 -12.06 12.35
C VAL A 24 7.55 -12.69 13.56
N THR A 25 6.76 -13.02 14.58
CA THR A 25 7.19 -13.71 15.80
C THR A 25 6.62 -15.12 15.84
N ASN A 26 7.07 -15.93 16.81
CA ASN A 26 6.61 -17.31 16.98
C ASN A 26 5.08 -17.39 17.19
N PHE A 27 4.47 -16.43 17.91
CA PHE A 27 3.03 -16.42 18.14
C PHE A 27 2.20 -16.34 16.85
N GLN A 28 2.69 -15.59 15.86
CA GLN A 28 2.06 -15.54 14.53
C GLN A 28 2.24 -16.84 13.77
N THR A 29 3.40 -17.50 13.87
CA THR A 29 3.64 -18.79 13.20
C THR A 29 2.93 -19.97 13.86
N GLU A 30 2.54 -19.84 15.13
CA GLU A 30 1.75 -20.84 15.86
C GLU A 30 0.25 -20.74 15.53
N THR A 31 -0.23 -19.54 15.19
CA THR A 31 -1.65 -19.27 14.90
C THR A 31 -1.98 -19.25 13.41
N MET A 32 -0.98 -19.00 12.55
CA MET A 32 -1.13 -18.93 11.09
C MET A 32 -0.26 -19.96 10.38
N TYR A 33 -0.76 -20.48 9.26
CA TYR A 33 0.02 -21.35 8.38
C TYR A 33 1.19 -20.56 7.76
N LYS A 34 2.42 -21.04 7.97
CA LYS A 34 3.65 -20.36 7.53
C LYS A 34 3.70 -20.09 6.02
N ASP A 35 3.20 -21.04 5.23
CA ASP A 35 3.08 -20.93 3.77
C ASP A 35 2.12 -19.81 3.39
N LYS A 36 0.97 -19.71 4.06
CA LYS A 36 0.00 -18.62 3.85
C LYS A 36 0.51 -17.26 4.26
N LEU A 37 1.37 -17.19 5.28
CA LEU A 37 2.01 -15.93 5.66
C LEU A 37 3.00 -15.46 4.59
N VAL A 38 3.73 -16.38 3.97
CA VAL A 38 4.62 -16.06 2.84
C VAL A 38 3.82 -15.63 1.61
N ASP A 39 2.78 -16.38 1.24
CA ASP A 39 1.87 -16.03 0.15
C ASP A 39 1.32 -14.60 0.33
N PHE A 40 0.86 -14.29 1.54
CA PHE A 40 0.34 -12.96 1.88
C PHE A 40 1.37 -11.84 1.71
N ILE A 41 2.62 -12.04 2.13
CA ILE A 41 3.66 -11.01 1.98
C ILE A 41 3.95 -10.73 0.50
N ILE A 42 3.96 -11.78 -0.34
CA ILE A 42 4.18 -11.65 -1.78
C ILE A 42 3.02 -10.87 -2.41
N GLU A 43 1.79 -11.31 -2.17
CA GLU A 43 0.58 -10.66 -2.69
C GLU A 43 0.50 -9.19 -2.25
N PHE A 44 0.79 -8.91 -0.98
CA PHE A 44 0.82 -7.54 -0.46
C PHE A 44 1.82 -6.66 -1.22
N MET A 45 3.03 -7.16 -1.52
CA MET A 45 4.02 -6.38 -2.27
C MET A 45 3.54 -6.08 -3.70
N GLU A 46 2.86 -7.03 -4.35
CA GLU A 46 2.29 -6.84 -5.69
C GLU A 46 1.12 -5.85 -5.70
N GLU A 47 0.21 -5.95 -4.72
CA GLU A 47 -0.93 -5.05 -4.61
C GLU A 47 -0.52 -3.60 -4.34
N VAL A 48 0.49 -3.38 -3.48
CA VAL A 48 0.99 -2.02 -3.17
C VAL A 48 1.49 -1.31 -4.43
N ASP A 49 2.27 -2.00 -5.27
CA ASP A 49 2.81 -1.40 -6.50
C ASP A 49 1.69 -1.08 -7.51
N LYS A 50 0.73 -1.99 -7.63
CA LYS A 50 -0.46 -1.80 -8.47
C LYS A 50 -1.29 -0.60 -7.99
N GLU A 51 -1.59 -0.52 -6.69
CA GLU A 51 -2.41 0.55 -6.13
C GLU A 51 -1.73 1.93 -6.28
N ILE A 52 -0.42 2.01 -6.07
CA ILE A 52 0.35 3.25 -6.32
C ILE A 52 0.25 3.67 -7.78
N SER A 53 0.39 2.72 -8.71
CA SER A 53 0.29 2.97 -10.14
C SER A 53 -1.11 3.48 -10.54
N GLU A 54 -2.17 2.86 -10.02
CA GLU A 54 -3.56 3.28 -10.23
C GLU A 54 -3.85 4.66 -9.65
N MET A 55 -3.37 4.95 -8.43
CA MET A 55 -3.49 6.27 -7.81
C MET A 55 -2.83 7.36 -8.65
N LYS A 56 -1.63 7.10 -9.18
CA LYS A 56 -0.90 8.05 -10.04
C LYS A 56 -1.66 8.35 -11.33
N LEU A 57 -2.20 7.32 -11.97
CA LEU A 57 -3.03 7.48 -13.17
C LEU A 57 -4.31 8.27 -12.88
N SER A 58 -5.00 7.95 -11.79
CA SER A 58 -6.22 8.63 -11.34
C SER A 58 -5.97 10.12 -11.04
N LEU A 59 -4.83 10.44 -10.44
CA LEU A 59 -4.45 11.83 -10.15
C LEU A 59 -4.19 12.61 -11.44
N ASN A 60 -3.44 12.03 -12.38
CA ASN A 60 -3.17 12.66 -13.68
C ASN A 60 -4.44 12.89 -14.49
N ALA A 61 -5.34 11.90 -14.53
CA ALA A 61 -6.63 12.04 -15.21
C ALA A 61 -7.47 13.18 -14.62
N ARG A 62 -7.55 13.26 -13.28
CA ARG A 62 -8.26 14.35 -12.60
C ARG A 62 -7.63 15.71 -12.85
N ALA A 63 -6.30 15.81 -12.79
CA ALA A 63 -5.59 17.06 -13.07
C ALA A 63 -5.89 17.57 -14.48
N ARG A 64 -5.93 16.66 -15.47
CA ARG A 64 -6.31 16.98 -16.84
C ARG A 64 -7.73 17.51 -16.95
N ILE A 65 -8.71 16.83 -16.36
CA ILE A 65 -10.11 17.26 -16.36
C ILE A 65 -10.27 18.66 -15.74
N VAL A 66 -9.58 18.92 -14.63
CA VAL A 66 -9.61 20.23 -13.98
C VAL A 66 -9.02 21.32 -14.88
N ALA A 67 -7.89 21.04 -15.54
CA ALA A 67 -7.27 21.99 -16.46
C ALA A 67 -8.16 22.29 -17.67
N GLU A 68 -8.72 21.25 -18.31
CA GLU A 68 -9.65 21.40 -19.45
C GLU A 68 -10.90 22.20 -19.04
N SER A 69 -11.50 21.86 -17.89
CA SER A 69 -12.68 22.56 -17.38
C SER A 69 -12.42 24.03 -17.07
N TYR A 70 -11.24 24.36 -16.51
CA TYR A 70 -10.84 25.74 -16.23
C TYR A 70 -10.64 26.53 -17.52
N LEU A 71 -9.89 26.00 -18.49
CA LEU A 71 -9.58 26.70 -19.74
C LEU A 71 -10.83 26.93 -20.60
N ASN A 72 -11.79 26.01 -20.59
CA ASN A 72 -13.08 26.17 -21.28
C ASN A 72 -13.92 27.35 -20.76
N GLN A 73 -13.62 27.93 -19.59
CA GLN A 73 -14.29 29.14 -19.11
C GLN A 73 -13.79 30.43 -19.79
N PHE A 74 -12.66 30.38 -20.50
CA PHE A 74 -12.00 31.55 -21.10
C PHE A 74 -12.01 31.54 -22.63
N VAL A 75 -12.62 30.52 -23.24
CA VAL A 75 -12.81 30.38 -24.68
C VAL A 75 -14.27 30.60 -25.04
#